data_AF-A0A1H2TTL2-F1
#
_entry.id   AF-A0A1H2TTL2-F1
#
_cell.length_a   1.000
_cell.length_b   1.000
_cell.length_c   1.000
_cell.angle_alpha   90.00
_cell.angle_beta   90.00
_cell.angle_gamma   90.00
#
_symmetry.space_group_name_H-M   'P 1'
#
loop_
_entity.id
_entity.type
_entity.pdbx_description
1 polymer ?
#
loop_
_entity_poly.entity_id
_entity_poly.type
_entity_poly.pdbx_seq_one_letter_code
_entity_poly.pdbx_strand_id
1 'polypeptide(L)' 'MKKLSNTVKITALISICLWIIGSIILFDEKNGKTIILLTAVVIIAGLFSQISKERKLNSEG' A
#
# COMPACT_ATOMS: atom_id res chain seq x y z
N MET A 1 -20.50 4.99 6.49
CA MET A 1 -19.17 4.83 5.85
C MET A 1 -18.38 6.12 6.04
N LYS A 2 -17.33 6.12 6.89
CA LYS A 2 -16.52 7.32 7.15
C LYS A 2 -15.61 7.59 5.93
N LYS A 3 -15.59 8.83 5.42
CA LYS A 3 -14.78 9.22 4.26
C LYS A 3 -13.29 8.99 4.58
N LEU A 4 -12.69 8.02 3.90
CA LEU A 4 -11.24 7.87 3.85
C LEU A 4 -10.64 9.15 3.25
N SER A 5 -9.58 9.70 3.83
CA SER A 5 -8.97 10.92 3.29
C SER A 5 -8.50 10.71 1.86
N ASN A 6 -8.61 11.76 1.05
CA ASN A 6 -8.09 11.75 -0.31
C ASN A 6 -6.58 11.44 -0.34
N THR A 7 -5.84 11.82 0.71
CA THR A 7 -4.41 11.52 0.83
C THR A 7 -4.15 10.02 0.86
N VAL A 8 -4.84 9.25 1.70
CA VAL A 8 -4.65 7.79 1.79
C VAL A 8 -5.04 7.09 0.49
N LYS A 9 -6.08 7.57 -0.20
CA LYS A 9 -6.47 7.06 -1.52
C LYS A 9 -5.36 7.27 -2.56
N ILE A 10 -4.77 8.46 -2.59
CA ILE A 10 -3.67 8.80 -3.51
C ILE A 10 -2.42 7.96 -3.19
N THR A 11 -2.06 7.82 -1.91
CA THR A 11 -0.92 7.00 -1.49
C THR A 11 -1.11 5.52 -1.84
N ALA A 12 -2.33 5.00 -1.69
CA ALA A 12 -2.68 3.64 -2.12
C ALA A 12 -2.50 3.46 -3.63
N LEU A 13 -3.02 4.41 -4.41
CA LEU A 13 -2.91 4.37 -5.87
C LEU A 13 -1.45 4.39 -6.33
N ILE A 14 -0.64 5.31 -5.80
CA ILE A 14 0.78 5.44 -6.13
C ILE A 14 1.54 4.16 -5.73
N SER A 15 1.28 3.61 -4.55
CA SER A 15 1.94 2.40 -4.07
C SER A 15 1.63 1.19 -4.97
N ILE A 16 0.38 1.06 -5.43
CA ILE A 16 -0.01 -0.01 -6.35
C ILE A 16 0.67 0.16 -7.71
N CYS A 17 0.72 1.39 -8.26
CA CYS A 17 1.41 1.66 -9.51
C CYS A 17 2.91 1.32 -9.43
N LEU A 18 3.59 1.72 -8.36
CA LEU A 18 4.99 1.39 -8.10
C LEU A 18 5.20 -0.12 -7.97
N TRP A 19 4.29 -0.82 -7.29
CA TRP A 19 4.35 -2.26 -7.16
C TRP A 19 4.21 -2.98 -8.49
N ILE A 20 3.28 -2.55 -9.35
CA ILE A 20 3.11 -3.12 -10.70
C ILE A 20 4.38 -2.94 -11.53
N ILE A 21 4.96 -1.73 -11.55
CA ILE A 21 6.19 -1.45 -12.31
C ILE A 21 7.35 -2.28 -11.77
N GLY A 22 7.55 -2.29 -10.44
CA GLY A 22 8.59 -3.11 -9.81
C GLY A 22 8.40 -4.60 -10.07
N SER A 23 7.16 -5.08 -10.11
CA SER A 23 6.84 -6.46 -10.41
C SER A 23 7.14 -6.86 -11.86
N ILE A 24 6.99 -5.94 -12.82
CA ILE A 24 7.37 -6.20 -14.21
C ILE A 24 8.89 -6.29 -14.33
N ILE A 25 9.63 -5.38 -13.67
CA ILE A 25 11.10 -5.37 -13.70
C ILE A 25 11.67 -6.64 -13.05
N LEU A 26 11.09 -7.06 -11.93
CA LEU A 26 11.58 -8.20 -11.15
C LEU A 26 11.08 -9.55 -11.68
N PHE A 27 10.21 -9.60 -12.70
CA PHE A 27 9.53 -10.85 -13.09
C PHE A 27 10.49 -11.96 -13.52
N ASP A 28 11.57 -11.62 -14.22
CA ASP A 28 12.58 -12.58 -14.72
C ASP A 28 13.67 -12.88 -13.70
N GLU A 29 13.66 -12.21 -12.54
CA GLU A 29 14.68 -12.38 -11.53
C GLU A 29 14.45 -13.65 -10.70
N LYS A 30 15.55 -14.34 -10.34
CA LYS A 30 15.52 -15.63 -9.63
C LYS A 30 14.73 -15.58 -8.32
N ASN A 31 14.72 -14.43 -7.65
CA ASN A 31 13.99 -14.16 -6.41
C ASN A 31 12.82 -13.17 -6.58
N GLY A 32 12.52 -12.77 -7.82
CA GLY A 32 11.56 -11.72 -8.11
C GLY A 32 10.17 -11.97 -7.54
N LYS A 33 9.66 -13.20 -7.70
CA LYS A 33 8.36 -13.63 -7.13
C LYS A 33 8.28 -13.43 -5.62
N THR A 34 9.37 -13.74 -4.91
CA THR A 34 9.45 -13.57 -3.45
C THR A 34 9.43 -12.10 -3.06
N ILE A 35 10.20 -11.26 -3.76
CA ILE A 35 10.27 -9.81 -3.51
C ILE A 35 8.91 -9.16 -3.80
N ILE A 36 8.25 -9.55 -4.89
CA ILE A 36 6.91 -9.07 -5.27
C ILE A 36 5.90 -9.38 -4.16
N LEU A 37 5.91 -10.61 -3.65
CA LEU A 37 5.02 -11.04 -2.56
C LEU A 37 5.28 -10.26 -1.27
N LEU A 38 6.56 -10.13 -0.88
CA LEU A 38 6.97 -9.42 0.33
C LEU A 38 6.57 -7.94 0.26
N THR A 39 6.78 -7.32 -0.90
CA THR A 39 6.40 -5.92 -1.15
C THR A 39 4.89 -5.73 -1.07
N ALA A 40 4.09 -6.68 -1.57
CA ALA A 40 2.63 -6.61 -1.45
C ALA A 40 2.18 -6.59 0.02
N VAL A 41 2.77 -7.45 0.86
CA VAL A 41 2.48 -7.50 2.30
C VAL A 41 2.82 -6.17 2.98
N VAL A 42 3.98 -5.58 2.65
CA VAL A 42 4.41 -4.29 3.20
C VAL A 42 3.44 -3.17 2.83
N ILE A 43 2.98 -3.13 1.57
CA ILE A 43 2.01 -2.11 1.10
C ILE A 43 0.69 -2.24 1.86
N ILE A 44 0.17 -3.46 1.99
CA ILE A 44 -1.09 -3.72 2.71
C ILE A 44 -0.97 -3.31 4.18
N ALA A 45 0.12 -3.70 4.85
CA ALA A 45 0.36 -3.34 6.25
C ALA A 45 0.51 -1.82 6.45
N GLY A 46 1.23 -1.15 5.54
CA GLY A 46 1.39 0.30 5.54
C GLY A 46 0.07 1.05 5.34
N LEU A 47 -0.77 0.59 4.42
CA LEU A 47 -2.10 1.15 4.20
C LEU A 47 -3.03 0.90 5.39
N PHE A 48 -3.00 -0.29 5.98
CA PHE A 48 -3.81 -0.61 7.15
C PHE A 48 -3.45 0.27 8.34
N SER A 49 -2.16 0.47 8.59
CA SER A 49 -1.65 1.38 9.63
C SER A 49 -2.13 2.81 9.40
N GLN A 50 -2.03 3.33 8.17
CA GLN A 50 -2.51 4.68 7.82
C GLN A 50 -4.02 4.82 8.02
N ILE A 51 -4.83 3.85 7.56
CA ILE A 51 -6.28 3.86 7.74
C ILE A 51 -6.65 3.80 9.23
N SER A 52 -5.95 2.98 10.01
CA SER A 52 -6.19 2.87 11.46
C SER A 52 -5.86 4.19 12.17
N LYS A 53 -4.75 4.84 11.79
CA LYS A 53 -4.34 6.14 12.34
C LYS A 53 -5.35 7.23 11.98
N GLU A 54 -5.81 7.29 10.74
CA GLU A 54 -6.86 8.23 10.33
C GLU A 54 -8.18 8.00 11.06
N ARG A 55 -8.60 6.74 11.23
CA ARG A 55 -9.82 6.43 11.98
C ARG A 55 -9.74 6.87 13.43
N LYS A 56 -8.56 6.74 14.06
CA LYS A 56 -8.34 7.18 15.44
C LYS A 56 -8.41 8.70 15.55
N LEU A 57 -7.69 9.43 14.70
CA LEU A 57 -7.70 10.89 14.65
C LEU A 57 -9.11 11.48 14.38
N ASN A 58 -9.88 10.86 13.49
CA ASN A 58 -11.27 11.27 13.20
C ASN A 58 -12.31 10.75 14.21
N SER A 59 -11.90 10.02 15.26
CA SER A 59 -12.78 9.61 16.35
C SER A 59 -12.55 10.40 17.63
N GLU A 60 -11.45 11.14 17.70
CA GLU A 60 -11.07 12.03 18.81
C GLU A 60 -11.42 13.50 18.51
N GLY A 61 -12.02 13.79 17.35
CA GLY A 61 -12.48 15.12 16.92
C GLY A 61 -14.00 15.22 16.79
#